data_AF-A0A562PHM7-F1
#
_entry.id   AF-A0A562PHM7-F1
#
_cell.length_a   1.000
_cell.length_b   1.000
_cell.length_c   1.000
_cell.angle_alpha   90.00
_cell.angle_beta   90.00
_cell.angle_gamma   90.00
#
_symmetry.space_group_name_H-M   'P 1'
#
loop_
_entity.id
_entity.type
_entity.pdbx_description
1 polymer ?
#
loop_
_entity_poly.entity_id
_entity_poly.type
_entity_poly.pdbx_seq_one_letter_code
_entity_poly.pdbx_strand_id
1 'polypeptide(L)'
;MQNIPIELTQAQKRQVTLLYHFASLDYLRGLQKNLHELMAFVDPTLDLAKLQARDSVLTDARWGARNTSGNWANNGWPLLADFELSVARDIAKRSYEAYSITDANQCARGLAELSLGWMTPDEQADFETRFDKIVQYAGYIDNTMSQHEVAGRWDDFGLAMAGKAFPEVLRSAPALRLRADITAATGQTPVRTGVYLPIDDPNGAPQFCWVGKPAGVLLESNTLNDLGLEALAEVGRNSLWVDEERMYEFVQKRMNDPRLLADPLFEDSVEDPDLAPSLVARNAFTTRPCKWIFVEQIHGEMVSLDEDEHEPSSFEGPRVVAGSPCPTSGYYFTPAQPGSRRMFAAGEIMPEVGGAYGATIWQWDHTQ
;
A
#
# COMPACT_ATOMS: atom_id res chain seq x y z
N MET A 1 -29.90 -12.71 17.75
CA MET A 1 -28.59 -12.05 17.60
C MET A 1 -28.70 -11.13 16.40
N GLN A 2 -28.61 -9.82 16.61
CA GLN A 2 -28.54 -8.87 15.50
C GLN A 2 -27.20 -9.11 14.80
N ASN A 3 -27.24 -9.50 13.51
CA ASN A 3 -26.05 -9.50 12.67
C ASN A 3 -25.64 -8.03 12.51
N ILE A 4 -24.66 -7.59 13.29
CA ILE A 4 -23.96 -6.35 13.01
C ILE A 4 -23.36 -6.52 11.60
N PRO A 5 -23.65 -5.61 10.64
CA PRO A 5 -23.04 -5.68 9.33
C PRO A 5 -21.52 -5.66 9.50
N ILE A 6 -20.81 -6.57 8.83
CA ILE A 6 -19.37 -6.45 8.70
C ILE A 6 -19.14 -5.16 7.91
N GLU A 7 -18.52 -4.16 8.53
CA GLU A 7 -18.10 -2.93 7.89
C GLU A 7 -16.60 -2.97 7.62
N LEU A 8 -16.19 -2.36 6.50
CA LEU A 8 -14.77 -2.24 6.17
C LEU A 8 -14.10 -1.28 7.15
N THR A 9 -13.00 -1.70 7.77
CA THR A 9 -12.16 -0.78 8.52
C THR A 9 -11.48 0.20 7.57
N GLN A 10 -11.03 1.35 8.07
CA GLN A 10 -10.30 2.32 7.24
C GLN A 10 -9.05 1.71 6.60
N ALA A 11 -8.30 0.89 7.33
CA ALA A 11 -7.15 0.17 6.79
C ALA A 11 -7.54 -0.72 5.60
N GLN A 12 -8.63 -1.50 5.73
CA GLN A 12 -9.14 -2.34 4.64
C GLN A 12 -9.60 -1.50 3.44
N LYS A 13 -10.26 -0.36 3.67
CA LYS A 13 -10.66 0.56 2.58
C LYS A 13 -9.43 1.04 1.79
N ARG A 14 -8.36 1.45 2.48
CA ARG A 14 -7.11 1.91 1.84
C ARG A 14 -6.45 0.79 1.04
N GLN A 15 -6.30 -0.39 1.63
CA GLN A 15 -5.71 -1.56 0.99
C GLN A 15 -6.47 -1.98 -0.26
N VAL A 16 -7.80 -2.10 -0.19
CA VAL A 16 -8.65 -2.46 -1.33
C VAL A 16 -8.56 -1.41 -2.45
N THR A 17 -8.55 -0.12 -2.09
CA THR A 17 -8.43 0.97 -3.05
C THR A 17 -7.12 0.89 -3.83
N LEU A 18 -6.00 0.64 -3.15
CA LEU A 18 -4.69 0.48 -3.77
C LEU A 18 -4.67 -0.70 -4.75
N LEU A 19 -5.23 -1.86 -4.39
CA LEU A 19 -5.28 -3.01 -5.29
C LEU A 19 -6.12 -2.74 -6.54
N TYR A 20 -7.26 -2.05 -6.40
CA TYR A 20 -8.02 -1.61 -7.57
C TYR A 20 -7.24 -0.62 -8.44
N HIS A 21 -6.49 0.29 -7.82
CA HIS A 21 -5.64 1.24 -8.54
C HIS A 21 -4.55 0.52 -9.35
N PHE A 22 -3.75 -0.34 -8.71
CA PHE A 22 -2.69 -1.11 -9.38
C PHE A 22 -3.22 -2.11 -10.41
N ALA A 23 -4.46 -2.58 -10.23
CA ALA A 23 -5.14 -3.43 -11.20
C ALA A 23 -5.79 -2.67 -12.35
N SER A 24 -5.88 -1.34 -12.29
CA SER A 24 -6.59 -0.55 -13.30
C SER A 24 -5.87 -0.52 -14.65
N LEU A 25 -6.65 -0.36 -15.72
CA LEU A 25 -6.10 -0.14 -17.06
C LEU A 25 -5.31 1.17 -17.14
N ASP A 26 -5.72 2.20 -16.39
CA ASP A 26 -5.05 3.49 -16.40
C ASP A 26 -3.66 3.41 -15.76
N TYR A 27 -3.50 2.65 -14.68
CA TYR A 27 -2.19 2.38 -14.09
C TYR A 27 -1.29 1.61 -15.08
N LEU A 28 -1.80 0.55 -15.70
CA LEU A 28 -1.03 -0.20 -16.73
C LEU A 28 -0.61 0.69 -17.91
N ARG A 29 -1.47 1.62 -18.36
CA ARG A 29 -1.11 2.62 -19.38
C ARG A 29 -0.07 3.61 -18.91
N GLY A 30 -0.05 3.95 -17.62
CA GLY A 30 1.01 4.73 -16.99
C GLY A 30 2.36 4.04 -17.10
N LEU A 31 2.42 2.72 -16.88
CA LEU A 31 3.64 1.94 -17.11
C LEU A 31 4.09 2.00 -18.57
N GLN A 32 3.16 1.79 -19.52
CA GLN A 32 3.47 1.87 -20.96
C GLN A 32 4.04 3.24 -21.33
N LYS A 33 3.44 4.32 -20.81
CA LYS A 33 3.92 5.68 -21.02
C LYS A 33 5.36 5.86 -20.51
N ASN A 34 5.65 5.45 -19.28
CA ASN A 34 7.01 5.56 -18.73
C ASN A 34 8.02 4.78 -19.59
N LEU A 35 7.64 3.59 -20.09
CA LEU A 35 8.50 2.78 -20.95
C LEU A 35 8.75 3.46 -22.31
N HIS A 36 7.72 4.02 -22.95
CA HIS A 36 7.89 4.79 -24.19
C HIS A 36 8.79 6.02 -23.99
N GLU A 37 8.68 6.71 -22.84
CA GLU A 37 9.57 7.83 -22.51
C GLU A 37 11.03 7.39 -22.36
N LEU A 38 11.30 6.23 -21.74
CA LEU A 38 12.65 5.65 -21.67
C LEU A 38 13.18 5.27 -23.06
N MET A 39 12.36 4.58 -23.87
CA MET A 39 12.76 4.18 -25.22
C MET A 39 13.06 5.40 -26.10
N ALA A 40 12.26 6.46 -26.01
CA ALA A 40 12.49 7.71 -26.72
C ALA A 40 13.76 8.47 -26.25
N PHE A 41 14.20 8.24 -25.02
CA PHE A 41 15.47 8.75 -24.51
C PHE A 41 16.68 7.97 -25.06
N VAL A 42 16.55 6.64 -25.19
CA VAL A 42 17.65 5.76 -25.57
C VAL A 42 18.13 5.99 -27.00
N ASP A 43 17.22 6.05 -27.98
CA ASP A 43 17.59 6.10 -29.41
C ASP A 43 18.49 7.31 -29.74
N PRO A 44 18.13 8.56 -29.37
CA PRO A 44 19.00 9.71 -29.62
C PRO A 44 20.34 9.63 -28.88
N THR A 45 20.35 9.02 -27.69
CA THR A 45 21.57 8.85 -26.88
C THR A 45 22.53 7.86 -27.54
N LEU A 46 22.01 6.75 -28.09
CA LEU A 46 22.82 5.79 -28.87
C LEU A 46 23.41 6.43 -30.12
N ASP A 47 22.61 7.20 -30.85
CA ASP A 47 23.06 7.90 -32.06
C ASP A 47 24.13 8.94 -31.74
N LEU A 48 23.97 9.69 -30.64
CA LEU A 48 24.98 10.63 -30.16
C LEU A 48 26.29 9.92 -29.76
N ALA A 49 26.20 8.79 -29.05
CA ALA A 49 27.36 8.01 -28.66
C ALA A 49 28.16 7.51 -29.87
N LYS A 50 27.47 7.06 -30.92
CA LYS A 50 28.07 6.67 -32.21
C LYS A 50 28.70 7.86 -32.92
N LEU A 51 28.00 8.99 -33.02
CA LEU A 51 28.50 10.22 -33.65
C LEU A 51 29.77 10.74 -32.97
N GLN A 52 29.82 10.66 -31.65
CA GLN A 52 30.97 11.07 -30.84
C GLN A 52 32.06 9.99 -30.75
N ALA A 53 31.88 8.84 -31.39
CA ALA A 53 32.79 7.70 -31.36
C ALA A 53 33.23 7.31 -29.94
N ARG A 54 32.31 7.35 -28.95
CA ARG A 54 32.65 7.17 -27.52
C ARG A 54 33.28 5.80 -27.23
N ASP A 55 32.84 4.75 -27.92
CA ASP A 55 33.43 3.41 -27.80
C ASP A 55 34.94 3.37 -28.17
N SER A 56 35.42 4.29 -29.02
CA SER A 56 36.83 4.33 -29.44
C SER A 56 37.80 4.66 -28.30
N VAL A 57 37.32 5.32 -27.24
CA VAL A 57 38.12 5.64 -26.05
C VAL A 57 37.94 4.63 -24.92
N LEU A 58 37.03 3.67 -25.06
CA LEU A 58 36.83 2.57 -24.11
C LEU A 58 37.76 1.41 -24.45
N THR A 59 39.07 1.58 -24.30
CA THR A 59 40.06 0.58 -24.71
C THR A 59 40.54 -0.29 -23.56
N ASP A 60 40.68 -1.58 -23.81
CA ASP A 60 41.36 -2.54 -22.94
C ASP A 60 42.66 -3.03 -23.61
N ALA A 61 43.73 -3.20 -22.84
CA ALA A 61 45.04 -3.58 -23.38
C ALA A 61 45.07 -4.97 -24.03
N ARG A 62 44.14 -5.86 -23.64
CA ARG A 62 44.01 -7.23 -24.16
C ARG A 62 42.96 -7.33 -25.27
N TRP A 63 41.89 -6.54 -25.21
CA TRP A 63 40.72 -6.68 -26.09
C TRP A 63 40.51 -5.53 -27.09
N GLY A 64 41.30 -4.45 -27.01
CA GLY A 64 41.14 -3.27 -27.86
C GLY A 64 39.94 -2.41 -27.46
N ALA A 65 39.41 -1.62 -28.40
CA ALA A 65 38.23 -0.79 -28.16
C ALA A 65 36.99 -1.66 -27.90
N ARG A 66 36.27 -1.37 -26.82
CA ARG A 66 35.03 -2.04 -26.45
C ARG A 66 33.89 -1.48 -27.30
N ASN A 67 33.07 -2.36 -27.87
CA ASN A 67 31.88 -1.99 -28.64
C ASN A 67 30.62 -2.01 -27.75
N THR A 68 30.58 -1.15 -26.73
CA THR A 68 29.48 -1.18 -25.75
C THR A 68 28.17 -0.66 -26.34
N SER A 69 28.22 0.35 -27.22
CA SER A 69 27.02 0.88 -27.90
C SER A 69 26.42 -0.15 -28.86
N GLY A 70 27.25 -0.85 -29.63
CA GLY A 70 26.78 -1.90 -30.54
C GLY A 70 26.28 -3.14 -29.79
N ASN A 71 26.92 -3.52 -28.68
CA ASN A 71 26.43 -4.60 -27.84
C ASN A 71 25.05 -4.26 -27.24
N TRP A 72 24.88 -3.04 -26.73
CA TRP A 72 23.61 -2.60 -26.17
C TRP A 72 22.51 -2.48 -27.23
N ALA A 73 22.81 -1.91 -28.41
CA ALA A 73 21.83 -1.80 -29.49
C ALA A 73 21.30 -3.18 -29.95
N ASN A 74 22.14 -4.21 -29.97
CA ASN A 74 21.76 -5.54 -30.42
C ASN A 74 21.05 -6.39 -29.34
N ASN A 75 21.30 -6.13 -28.06
CA ASN A 75 20.82 -6.98 -26.96
C ASN A 75 19.92 -6.25 -25.97
N GLY A 76 20.19 -4.98 -25.67
CA GLY A 76 19.41 -4.15 -24.74
C GLY A 76 18.12 -3.64 -25.36
N TRP A 77 18.16 -3.17 -26.61
CA TRP A 77 16.95 -2.68 -27.28
C TRP A 77 15.87 -3.77 -27.44
N PRO A 78 16.19 -5.01 -27.86
CA PRO A 78 15.20 -6.09 -27.88
C PRO A 78 14.56 -6.37 -26.52
N LEU A 79 15.31 -6.28 -25.41
CA LEU A 79 14.77 -6.47 -24.06
C LEU A 79 13.71 -5.41 -23.70
N LEU A 80 13.94 -4.14 -24.06
CA LEU A 80 12.95 -3.08 -23.87
C LEU A 80 11.74 -3.25 -24.79
N ALA A 81 11.97 -3.64 -26.04
CA ALA A 81 10.91 -3.87 -27.02
C ALA A 81 10.02 -5.07 -26.64
N ASP A 82 10.61 -6.16 -26.14
CA ASP A 82 9.86 -7.32 -25.65
C ASP A 82 9.03 -6.96 -24.41
N PHE A 83 9.59 -6.16 -23.50
CA PHE A 83 8.84 -5.65 -22.35
C PHE A 83 7.67 -4.76 -22.79
N GLU A 84 7.86 -3.86 -23.75
CA GLU A 84 6.78 -3.02 -24.30
C GLU A 84 5.69 -3.85 -24.93
N LEU A 85 6.07 -4.83 -25.75
CA LEU A 85 5.15 -5.75 -26.40
C LEU A 85 4.34 -6.55 -25.37
N SER A 86 4.97 -6.94 -24.26
CA SER A 86 4.30 -7.61 -23.14
C SER A 86 3.24 -6.71 -22.50
N VAL A 87 3.57 -5.46 -22.19
CA VAL A 87 2.61 -4.47 -21.65
C VAL A 87 1.46 -4.21 -22.63
N ALA A 88 1.76 -4.07 -23.93
CA ALA A 88 0.74 -3.87 -24.96
C ALA A 88 -0.23 -5.05 -25.07
N ARG A 89 0.28 -6.29 -24.95
CA ARG A 89 -0.56 -7.50 -24.89
C ARG A 89 -1.45 -7.49 -23.65
N ASP A 90 -0.92 -7.09 -22.51
CA ASP A 90 -1.68 -7.07 -21.26
C ASP A 90 -2.75 -5.98 -21.23
N ILE A 91 -2.52 -4.85 -21.90
CA ILE A 91 -3.54 -3.84 -22.18
C ILE A 91 -4.67 -4.44 -23.03
N ALA A 92 -4.33 -5.13 -24.11
CA ALA A 92 -5.32 -5.75 -25.00
C ALA A 92 -6.13 -6.85 -24.31
N LYS A 93 -5.53 -7.57 -23.35
CA LYS A 93 -6.19 -8.63 -22.58
C LYS A 93 -7.20 -8.11 -21.55
N ARG A 94 -7.16 -6.83 -21.17
CA ARG A 94 -8.08 -6.28 -20.15
C ARG A 94 -9.56 -6.41 -20.54
N SER A 95 -9.90 -6.35 -21.82
CA SER A 95 -11.29 -6.56 -22.28
C SER A 95 -11.80 -8.00 -22.09
N TYR A 96 -10.90 -8.96 -21.86
CA TYR A 96 -11.21 -10.37 -21.60
C TYR A 96 -11.10 -10.71 -20.11
N GLU A 97 -10.94 -9.71 -19.24
CA GLU A 97 -10.69 -9.87 -17.81
C GLU A 97 -9.50 -10.82 -17.53
N ALA A 98 -8.49 -10.79 -18.39
CA ALA A 98 -7.27 -11.57 -18.25
C ALA A 98 -6.12 -10.66 -17.82
N TYR A 99 -5.39 -11.10 -16.80
CA TYR A 99 -4.34 -10.35 -16.13
C TYR A 99 -3.09 -11.23 -16.00
N SER A 100 -1.93 -10.58 -15.92
CA SER A 100 -0.63 -11.23 -15.75
C SER A 100 0.34 -10.27 -15.06
N ILE A 101 1.42 -10.83 -14.51
CA ILE A 101 2.60 -10.05 -14.15
C ILE A 101 3.27 -9.55 -15.43
N THR A 102 4.02 -8.46 -15.28
CA THR A 102 4.81 -7.84 -16.34
C THR A 102 6.17 -8.52 -16.50
N ASP A 103 6.87 -8.21 -17.59
CA ASP A 103 8.23 -8.71 -17.87
C ASP A 103 9.34 -7.82 -17.29
N ALA A 104 9.01 -6.90 -16.37
CA ALA A 104 9.96 -5.93 -15.81
C ALA A 104 11.20 -6.60 -15.20
N ASN A 105 11.02 -7.67 -14.42
CA ASN A 105 12.13 -8.41 -13.82
C ASN A 105 13.04 -9.06 -14.86
N GLN A 106 12.47 -9.66 -15.91
CA GLN A 106 13.27 -10.29 -16.98
C GLN A 106 14.06 -9.23 -17.75
N CYS A 107 13.42 -8.10 -18.08
CA CYS A 107 14.07 -6.96 -18.72
C CYS A 107 15.22 -6.43 -17.85
N ALA A 108 14.97 -6.19 -16.56
CA ALA A 108 15.98 -5.67 -15.63
C ALA A 108 17.20 -6.59 -15.51
N ARG A 109 16.97 -7.90 -15.34
CA ARG A 109 18.05 -8.89 -15.30
C ARG A 109 18.85 -8.93 -16.59
N GLY A 110 18.17 -8.89 -17.74
CA GLY A 110 18.84 -8.87 -19.04
C GLY A 110 19.69 -7.61 -19.26
N LEU A 111 19.17 -6.44 -18.88
CA LEU A 111 19.88 -5.17 -19.02
C LEU A 111 21.08 -5.06 -18.05
N ALA A 112 21.00 -5.65 -16.85
CA ALA A 112 22.10 -5.67 -15.89
C ALA A 112 23.36 -6.38 -16.41
N GLU A 113 23.22 -7.28 -17.40
CA GLU A 113 24.34 -7.95 -18.05
C GLU A 113 25.04 -7.08 -19.12
N LEU A 114 24.48 -5.92 -19.45
CA LEU A 114 24.97 -5.04 -20.51
C LEU A 114 25.69 -3.83 -19.93
N SER A 115 26.83 -3.50 -20.52
CA SER A 115 27.57 -2.29 -20.15
C SER A 115 26.89 -1.04 -20.70
N LEU A 116 26.66 -0.06 -19.83
CA LEU A 116 26.21 1.29 -20.19
C LEU A 116 27.36 2.25 -20.53
N GLY A 117 28.59 1.75 -20.73
CA GLY A 117 29.78 2.61 -20.92
C GLY A 117 29.73 3.53 -22.15
N TRP A 118 28.79 3.30 -23.07
CA TRP A 118 28.52 4.18 -24.20
C TRP A 118 27.80 5.48 -23.82
N MET A 119 27.21 5.54 -22.62
CA MET A 119 26.62 6.73 -22.02
C MET A 119 27.69 7.56 -21.28
N THR A 120 27.49 8.88 -21.23
CA THR A 120 28.17 9.73 -20.24
C THR A 120 27.61 9.46 -18.83
N PRO A 121 28.32 9.87 -17.76
CA PRO A 121 27.80 9.69 -16.40
C PRO A 121 26.40 10.28 -16.17
N ASP A 122 26.13 11.47 -16.71
CA ASP A 122 24.83 12.13 -16.55
C ASP A 122 23.72 11.40 -17.32
N GLU A 123 24.00 10.93 -18.55
CA GLU A 123 23.04 10.14 -19.33
C GLU A 123 22.77 8.77 -18.68
N GLN A 124 23.80 8.14 -18.11
CA GLN A 124 23.64 6.88 -17.38
C GLN A 124 22.77 7.07 -16.14
N ALA A 125 23.03 8.12 -15.35
CA ALA A 125 22.21 8.43 -14.18
C ALA A 125 20.74 8.71 -14.54
N ASP A 126 20.47 9.42 -15.64
CA ASP A 126 19.10 9.65 -16.13
C ASP A 126 18.44 8.34 -16.61
N PHE A 127 19.18 7.49 -17.32
CA PHE A 127 18.70 6.16 -17.72
C PHE A 127 18.31 5.31 -16.51
N GLU A 128 19.21 5.19 -15.54
CA GLU A 128 19.01 4.40 -14.31
C GLU A 128 17.82 4.93 -13.52
N THR A 129 17.74 6.25 -13.32
CA THR A 129 16.59 6.89 -12.63
C THR A 129 15.25 6.58 -13.30
N ARG A 130 15.19 6.67 -14.63
CA ARG A 130 13.97 6.36 -15.40
C ARG A 130 13.63 4.87 -15.32
N PHE A 131 14.64 4.01 -15.43
CA PHE A 131 14.44 2.58 -15.43
C PHE A 131 14.03 2.05 -14.04
N ASP A 132 14.64 2.54 -12.97
CA ASP A 132 14.27 2.21 -11.59
C ASP A 132 12.82 2.61 -11.31
N LYS A 133 12.40 3.79 -11.78
CA LYS A 133 10.99 4.21 -11.71
C LYS A 133 10.07 3.23 -12.44
N ILE A 134 10.46 2.74 -13.61
CA ILE A 134 9.67 1.75 -14.38
C ILE A 134 9.58 0.42 -13.62
N VAL A 135 10.70 -0.09 -13.09
CA VAL A 135 10.73 -1.35 -12.34
C VAL A 135 9.89 -1.25 -11.07
N GLN A 136 10.02 -0.15 -10.32
CA GLN A 136 9.20 0.10 -9.13
C GLN A 136 7.70 0.17 -9.48
N TYR A 137 7.35 0.91 -10.54
CA TYR A 137 5.96 1.03 -11.02
C TYR A 137 5.38 -0.32 -11.43
N ALA A 138 6.15 -1.12 -12.17
CA ALA A 138 5.76 -2.47 -12.57
C ALA A 138 5.62 -3.42 -11.36
N GLY A 139 6.46 -3.27 -10.34
CA GLY A 139 6.42 -4.06 -9.11
C GLY A 139 5.05 -4.03 -8.41
N TYR A 140 4.35 -2.89 -8.41
CA TYR A 140 2.99 -2.80 -7.87
C TYR A 140 1.98 -3.64 -8.67
N ILE A 141 2.12 -3.69 -10.00
CA ILE A 141 1.30 -4.55 -10.87
C ILE A 141 1.64 -6.02 -10.59
N ASP A 142 2.92 -6.36 -10.59
CA ASP A 142 3.40 -7.74 -10.45
C ASP A 142 2.99 -8.33 -9.10
N ASN A 143 3.09 -7.57 -8.03
CA ASN A 143 2.63 -8.00 -6.71
C ASN A 143 1.11 -8.20 -6.65
N THR A 144 0.35 -7.37 -7.37
CA THR A 144 -1.11 -7.47 -7.44
C THR A 144 -1.58 -8.64 -8.30
N MET A 145 -0.83 -8.99 -9.36
CA MET A 145 -1.21 -10.00 -10.35
C MET A 145 -0.51 -11.36 -10.17
N SER A 146 0.39 -11.49 -9.21
CA SER A 146 1.12 -12.75 -9.03
C SER A 146 0.18 -13.90 -8.63
N GLN A 147 0.39 -15.06 -9.27
CA GLN A 147 -0.35 -16.30 -9.05
C GLN A 147 0.58 -17.51 -8.87
N HIS A 148 1.88 -17.26 -8.65
CA HIS A 148 2.92 -18.29 -8.61
C HIS A 148 3.25 -18.77 -7.19
N GLU A 149 2.75 -18.08 -6.18
CA GLU A 149 3.08 -18.30 -4.77
C GLU A 149 1.93 -19.00 -4.03
N VAL A 150 2.19 -19.46 -2.81
CA VAL A 150 1.15 -20.05 -1.92
C VAL A 150 0.13 -19.00 -1.47
N ALA A 151 0.59 -17.76 -1.25
CA ALA A 151 -0.21 -16.61 -0.86
C ALA A 151 0.00 -15.44 -1.82
N GLY A 152 -0.88 -14.43 -1.77
CA GLY A 152 -0.65 -13.17 -2.46
C GLY A 152 0.65 -12.50 -2.02
N ARG A 153 1.31 -11.74 -2.92
CA ARG A 153 2.57 -11.04 -2.60
C ARG A 153 2.39 -9.80 -1.72
N TRP A 154 1.17 -9.30 -1.61
CA TRP A 154 0.86 -8.21 -0.70
C TRP A 154 0.70 -8.73 0.73
N ASP A 155 1.41 -8.08 1.63
CA ASP A 155 1.19 -8.15 3.07
C ASP A 155 0.75 -6.77 3.61
N ASP A 156 0.45 -6.71 4.90
CA ASP A 156 -0.03 -5.49 5.57
C ASP A 156 1.01 -4.36 5.52
N PHE A 157 2.30 -4.70 5.61
CA PHE A 157 3.41 -3.74 5.57
C PHE A 157 3.59 -3.14 4.17
N GLY A 158 3.65 -3.98 3.14
CA GLY A 158 3.77 -3.56 1.75
C GLY A 158 2.61 -2.67 1.33
N LEU A 159 1.39 -2.99 1.74
CA LEU A 159 0.23 -2.15 1.47
C LEU A 159 0.26 -0.82 2.25
N ALA A 160 0.79 -0.80 3.48
CA ALA A 160 0.99 0.45 4.22
C ALA A 160 2.03 1.36 3.52
N MET A 161 3.14 0.78 3.03
CA MET A 161 4.15 1.52 2.26
C MET A 161 3.60 2.01 0.92
N ALA A 162 2.80 1.19 0.23
CA ALA A 162 2.08 1.61 -0.97
C ALA A 162 1.13 2.77 -0.68
N GLY A 163 0.44 2.76 0.47
CA GLY A 163 -0.40 3.88 0.92
C GLY A 163 0.38 5.19 1.09
N LYS A 164 1.60 5.15 1.65
CA LYS A 164 2.49 6.33 1.74
C LYS A 164 2.94 6.82 0.36
N ALA A 165 3.14 5.91 -0.59
CA ALA A 165 3.61 6.24 -1.94
C ALA A 165 2.51 6.81 -2.86
N PHE A 166 1.24 6.52 -2.59
CA PHE A 166 0.08 6.93 -3.41
C PHE A 166 -1.00 7.69 -2.62
N PRO A 167 -0.67 8.77 -1.91
CA PRO A 167 -1.66 9.52 -1.12
C PRO A 167 -2.75 10.15 -2.01
N GLU A 168 -2.44 10.52 -3.26
CA GLU A 168 -3.44 11.05 -4.19
C GLU A 168 -4.55 10.05 -4.54
N VAL A 169 -4.25 8.76 -4.54
CA VAL A 169 -5.23 7.69 -4.78
C VAL A 169 -6.19 7.58 -3.60
N LEU A 170 -5.70 7.84 -2.39
CA LEU A 170 -6.46 7.72 -1.15
C LEU A 170 -7.30 8.98 -0.84
N ARG A 171 -6.87 10.18 -1.26
CA ARG A 171 -7.67 11.43 -1.15
C ARG A 171 -8.97 11.42 -1.93
N SER A 172 -9.02 10.66 -3.01
CA SER A 172 -10.19 10.56 -3.88
C SER A 172 -10.35 9.11 -4.30
N ALA A 173 -10.82 8.29 -3.37
CA ALA A 173 -11.08 6.88 -3.57
C ALA A 173 -12.57 6.65 -3.89
N PRO A 174 -12.92 5.70 -4.79
CA PRO A 174 -14.30 5.25 -4.92
C PRO A 174 -14.82 4.68 -3.60
N ALA A 175 -16.08 4.99 -3.26
CA ALA A 175 -16.74 4.35 -2.12
C ALA A 175 -16.81 2.82 -2.32
N LEU A 176 -16.71 2.07 -1.22
CA LEU A 176 -16.60 0.62 -1.24
C LEU A 176 -17.79 -0.05 -0.57
N ARG A 177 -18.17 -1.23 -1.06
CA ARG A 177 -19.25 -2.04 -0.49
C ARG A 177 -18.90 -3.51 -0.46
N LEU A 178 -19.11 -4.15 0.68
CA LEU A 178 -19.02 -5.59 0.81
C LEU A 178 -20.21 -6.28 0.14
N ARG A 179 -19.93 -7.31 -0.66
CA ARG A 179 -20.95 -8.12 -1.36
C ARG A 179 -21.03 -9.51 -0.75
N ALA A 180 -21.83 -9.64 0.31
CA ALA A 180 -22.02 -10.90 1.04
C ALA A 180 -22.64 -12.02 0.18
N ASP A 181 -23.25 -11.67 -0.96
CA ASP A 181 -23.73 -12.61 -1.97
C ASP A 181 -22.61 -13.19 -2.86
N ILE A 182 -21.41 -12.62 -2.80
CA ILE A 182 -20.26 -13.02 -3.61
C ILE A 182 -19.09 -13.37 -2.68
N THR A 183 -18.98 -14.66 -2.39
CA THR A 183 -17.92 -15.23 -1.55
C THR A 183 -17.23 -16.39 -2.25
N ALA A 184 -15.99 -16.67 -1.87
CA ALA A 184 -15.24 -17.82 -2.36
C ALA A 184 -14.27 -18.33 -1.28
N ALA A 185 -13.69 -19.51 -1.49
CA ALA A 185 -12.64 -20.07 -0.64
C ALA A 185 -11.28 -19.99 -1.33
N THR A 186 -10.19 -19.99 -0.54
CA THR A 186 -8.84 -20.18 -1.07
C THR A 186 -8.77 -21.41 -2.00
N GLY A 187 -8.01 -21.27 -3.08
CA GLY A 187 -7.86 -22.23 -4.17
C GLY A 187 -8.95 -22.15 -5.25
N GLN A 188 -9.98 -21.32 -5.08
CA GLN A 188 -11.06 -21.18 -6.06
C GLN A 188 -10.85 -19.98 -6.98
N THR A 189 -11.24 -20.15 -8.24
CA THR A 189 -11.48 -19.00 -9.13
C THR A 189 -12.74 -18.27 -8.64
N PRO A 190 -12.67 -16.95 -8.38
CA PRO A 190 -13.85 -16.20 -8.00
C PRO A 190 -14.87 -16.10 -9.15
N VAL A 191 -16.11 -15.70 -8.84
CA VAL A 191 -17.17 -15.52 -9.84
C VAL A 191 -17.20 -14.12 -10.46
N ARG A 192 -16.43 -13.17 -9.91
CA ARG A 192 -16.24 -11.81 -10.45
C ARG A 192 -14.78 -11.40 -10.37
N THR A 193 -14.32 -10.63 -11.34
CA THR A 193 -13.03 -9.95 -11.27
C THR A 193 -13.09 -8.76 -10.31
N GLY A 194 -12.05 -8.59 -9.51
CA GLY A 194 -11.86 -7.46 -8.62
C GLY A 194 -11.18 -7.86 -7.32
N VAL A 195 -11.36 -7.04 -6.29
CA VAL A 195 -10.69 -7.23 -4.99
C VAL A 195 -11.56 -8.03 -4.04
N TYR A 196 -10.91 -8.96 -3.33
CA TYR A 196 -11.49 -9.83 -2.33
C TYR A 196 -10.79 -9.62 -0.98
N LEU A 197 -11.58 -9.51 0.08
CA LEU A 197 -11.11 -9.36 1.46
C LEU A 197 -11.27 -10.68 2.22
N PRO A 198 -10.33 -11.08 3.08
CA PRO A 198 -10.51 -12.23 3.96
C PRO A 198 -11.53 -11.90 5.06
N ILE A 199 -12.57 -12.72 5.20
CA ILE A 199 -13.69 -12.51 6.13
C ILE A 199 -13.35 -13.00 7.54
N ASP A 200 -12.62 -14.11 7.62
CA ASP A 200 -12.26 -14.80 8.85
C ASP A 200 -10.87 -14.40 9.38
N ASP A 201 -10.29 -13.36 8.81
CA ASP A 201 -9.05 -12.75 9.27
C ASP A 201 -9.07 -11.22 9.05
N PRO A 202 -9.35 -10.41 10.08
CA PRO A 202 -9.45 -8.97 9.93
C PRO A 202 -8.11 -8.28 9.60
N ASN A 203 -6.98 -8.97 9.80
CA ASN A 203 -5.63 -8.46 9.49
C ASN A 203 -5.05 -9.08 8.20
N GLY A 204 -5.81 -9.94 7.52
CA GLY A 204 -5.38 -10.56 6.28
C GLY A 204 -5.37 -9.58 5.12
N ALA A 205 -4.32 -9.63 4.30
CA ALA A 205 -4.18 -8.79 3.13
C ALA A 205 -5.23 -9.15 2.05
N PRO A 206 -5.93 -8.16 1.45
CA PRO A 206 -6.83 -8.42 0.33
C PRO A 206 -6.07 -8.90 -0.92
N GLN A 207 -6.80 -9.48 -1.87
CA GLN A 207 -6.25 -9.93 -3.15
C GLN A 207 -7.09 -9.44 -4.32
N PHE A 208 -6.43 -9.06 -5.42
CA PHE A 208 -7.10 -8.88 -6.70
C PHE A 208 -7.10 -10.21 -7.46
N CYS A 209 -8.26 -10.66 -7.91
CA CYS A 209 -8.41 -11.90 -8.67
C CYS A 209 -9.36 -11.69 -9.86
N TRP A 210 -9.33 -12.60 -10.84
CA TRP A 210 -10.05 -12.42 -12.10
C TRP A 210 -10.57 -13.72 -12.70
N VAL A 211 -11.63 -13.60 -13.51
CA VAL A 211 -12.34 -14.73 -14.13
C VAL A 211 -11.76 -15.14 -15.50
N GLY A 212 -11.14 -14.20 -16.22
CA GLY A 212 -10.60 -14.42 -17.56
C GLY A 212 -9.48 -15.45 -17.55
N LYS A 213 -9.18 -16.08 -18.70
CA LYS A 213 -8.21 -17.19 -18.77
C LYS A 213 -6.79 -16.72 -19.13
N PRO A 214 -5.74 -17.24 -18.46
CA PRO A 214 -5.78 -18.12 -17.29
C PRO A 214 -6.34 -17.38 -16.07
N ALA A 215 -7.15 -18.08 -15.28
CA ALA A 215 -7.89 -17.47 -14.18
C ALA A 215 -6.99 -17.18 -12.98
N GLY A 216 -7.18 -16.01 -12.36
CA GLY A 216 -6.58 -15.66 -11.09
C GLY A 216 -7.40 -16.30 -9.97
N VAL A 217 -6.80 -17.27 -9.28
CA VAL A 217 -7.40 -17.94 -8.13
C VAL A 217 -7.11 -17.17 -6.85
N LEU A 218 -8.00 -17.29 -5.87
CA LEU A 218 -7.76 -16.76 -4.54
C LEU A 218 -6.73 -17.62 -3.83
N LEU A 219 -5.60 -17.05 -3.44
CA LEU A 219 -4.52 -17.76 -2.77
C LEU A 219 -4.76 -17.81 -1.25
N GLU A 220 -3.80 -18.33 -0.48
CA GLU A 220 -3.80 -18.12 0.97
C GLU A 220 -3.71 -16.62 1.29
N SER A 221 -4.33 -16.21 2.39
CA SER A 221 -4.18 -14.85 2.89
C SER A 221 -2.82 -14.73 3.56
N ASN A 222 -2.05 -13.71 3.18
CA ASN A 222 -0.96 -13.22 4.00
C ASN A 222 -1.55 -12.47 5.19
N THR A 223 -1.10 -12.76 6.41
CA THR A 223 -1.66 -12.19 7.65
C THR A 223 -0.60 -12.11 8.74
N LEU A 224 -0.90 -11.37 9.81
CA LEU A 224 -0.02 -11.21 10.95
C LEU A 224 0.13 -12.52 11.72
N ASN A 225 1.38 -12.91 11.98
CA ASN A 225 1.71 -13.93 12.97
C ASN A 225 1.73 -13.33 14.38
N ASP A 226 2.14 -14.11 15.39
CA ASP A 226 2.18 -13.64 16.78
C ASP A 226 3.01 -12.36 16.97
N LEU A 227 4.16 -12.22 16.28
CA LEU A 227 5.00 -11.01 16.37
C LEU A 227 4.28 -9.80 15.74
N GLY A 228 3.63 -10.01 14.59
CA GLY A 228 2.84 -8.97 13.94
C GLY A 228 1.64 -8.52 14.77
N LEU A 229 0.96 -9.46 15.45
CA LEU A 229 -0.16 -9.16 16.35
C LEU A 229 0.31 -8.43 17.62
N GLU A 230 1.48 -8.80 18.16
CA GLU A 230 2.12 -8.05 19.26
C GLU A 230 2.47 -6.63 18.84
N ALA A 231 3.05 -6.45 17.64
CA ALA A 231 3.38 -5.14 17.09
C ALA A 231 2.11 -4.29 16.89
N LEU A 232 1.07 -4.87 16.32
CA LEU A 232 -0.23 -4.22 16.17
C LEU A 232 -0.80 -3.76 17.52
N ALA A 233 -0.77 -4.62 18.53
CA ALA A 233 -1.34 -4.33 19.84
C ALA A 233 -0.58 -3.21 20.58
N GLU A 234 0.74 -3.14 20.40
CA GLU A 234 1.58 -2.15 21.09
C GLU A 234 1.67 -0.81 20.34
N VAL A 235 1.85 -0.85 19.03
CA VAL A 235 2.07 0.35 18.20
C VAL A 235 0.74 1.01 17.80
N GLY A 236 -0.30 0.20 17.62
CA GLY A 236 -1.62 0.63 17.16
C GLY A 236 -1.73 0.67 15.63
N ARG A 237 -2.93 0.41 15.11
CA ARG A 237 -3.19 0.20 13.67
C ARG A 237 -2.72 1.37 12.77
N ASN A 238 -2.90 2.61 13.21
CA ASN A 238 -2.55 3.79 12.40
C ASN A 238 -1.04 4.09 12.39
N SER A 239 -0.32 3.69 13.43
CA SER A 239 1.14 3.87 13.55
C SER A 239 1.93 2.66 13.04
N LEU A 240 1.31 1.48 13.03
CA LEU A 240 1.98 0.24 12.63
C LEU A 240 2.57 0.40 11.22
N TRP A 241 3.85 0.04 11.08
CA TRP A 241 4.68 0.17 9.87
C TRP A 241 5.13 1.56 9.47
N VAL A 242 4.39 2.61 9.82
CA VAL A 242 4.61 3.96 9.28
C VAL A 242 5.24 4.94 10.26
N ASP A 243 5.14 4.65 11.56
CA ASP A 243 5.73 5.41 12.67
C ASP A 243 7.06 4.75 13.08
N GLU A 244 8.15 5.24 12.51
CA GLU A 244 9.51 4.70 12.68
C GLU A 244 9.95 4.70 14.15
N GLU A 245 9.63 5.76 14.91
CA GLU A 245 9.98 5.87 16.32
C GLU A 245 9.27 4.82 17.17
N ARG A 246 7.95 4.67 17.01
CA ARG A 246 7.20 3.63 17.77
C ARG A 246 7.59 2.22 17.37
N MET A 247 7.86 1.98 16.09
CA MET A 247 8.36 0.68 15.63
C MET A 247 9.76 0.40 16.20
N TYR A 248 10.62 1.40 16.27
CA TYR A 248 11.93 1.28 16.89
C TYR A 248 11.83 0.98 18.38
N GLU A 249 10.96 1.67 19.13
CA GLU A 249 10.70 1.35 20.54
C GLU A 249 10.22 -0.10 20.74
N PHE A 250 9.34 -0.58 19.85
CA PHE A 250 8.87 -1.97 19.87
C PHE A 250 10.04 -2.97 19.70
N VAL A 251 10.97 -2.70 18.78
CA VAL A 251 12.18 -3.50 18.54
C VAL A 251 13.12 -3.45 19.75
N GLN A 252 13.36 -2.27 20.33
CA GLN A 252 14.27 -2.12 21.47
C GLN A 252 13.81 -2.90 22.70
N LYS A 253 12.49 -3.01 22.94
CA LYS A 253 11.93 -3.85 24.01
C LYS A 253 12.07 -5.36 23.74
N ARG A 254 12.35 -5.75 22.51
CA ARG A 254 12.40 -7.13 21.99
C ARG A 254 13.75 -7.49 21.35
N MET A 255 14.84 -6.83 21.73
CA MET A 255 16.18 -7.13 21.19
C MET A 255 16.62 -8.59 21.39
N ASN A 256 16.06 -9.28 22.39
CA ASN A 256 16.34 -10.69 22.68
C ASN A 256 15.27 -11.65 22.13
N ASP A 257 14.33 -11.17 21.32
CA ASP A 257 13.29 -12.02 20.72
C ASP A 257 13.92 -12.93 19.66
N PRO A 258 13.79 -14.27 19.80
CA PRO A 258 14.41 -15.21 18.87
C PRO A 258 13.90 -15.08 17.43
N ARG A 259 12.70 -14.54 17.23
CA ARG A 259 12.13 -14.29 15.89
C ARG A 259 12.89 -13.16 15.18
N LEU A 260 13.25 -12.10 15.90
CA LEU A 260 14.02 -10.98 15.36
C LEU A 260 15.50 -11.33 15.20
N LEU A 261 16.08 -12.02 16.20
CA LEU A 261 17.49 -12.45 16.18
C LEU A 261 17.82 -13.41 15.02
N ALA A 262 16.82 -14.11 14.49
CA ALA A 262 16.99 -15.00 13.35
C ALA A 262 17.03 -14.27 12.00
N ASP A 263 16.69 -12.97 11.97
CA ASP A 263 16.70 -12.16 10.74
C ASP A 263 18.15 -11.96 10.25
N PRO A 264 18.47 -12.28 8.98
CA PRO A 264 19.82 -12.12 8.45
C PRO A 264 20.35 -10.68 8.45
N LEU A 265 19.46 -9.69 8.53
CA LEU A 265 19.78 -8.27 8.55
C LEU A 265 19.54 -7.65 9.94
N PHE A 266 19.43 -8.47 10.99
CA PHE A 266 19.17 -8.00 12.35
C PHE A 266 20.21 -6.99 12.81
N GLU A 267 21.50 -7.32 12.70
CA GLU A 267 22.60 -6.45 13.16
C GLU A 267 22.57 -5.09 12.45
N ASP A 268 22.29 -5.08 11.14
CA ASP A 268 22.19 -3.84 10.36
C ASP A 268 20.92 -3.04 10.68
N SER A 269 19.83 -3.71 11.06
CA SER A 269 18.52 -3.07 11.24
C SER A 269 18.21 -2.64 12.68
N VAL A 270 18.82 -3.27 13.68
CA VAL A 270 18.44 -3.07 15.10
C VAL A 270 18.88 -1.73 15.66
N GLU A 271 19.92 -1.13 15.09
CA GLU A 271 20.45 0.18 15.51
C GLU A 271 19.89 1.36 14.68
N ASP A 272 19.16 1.07 13.60
CA ASP A 272 18.63 2.06 12.68
C ASP A 272 17.08 2.18 12.82
N PRO A 273 16.56 3.29 13.36
CA PRO A 273 15.13 3.54 13.46
C PRO A 273 14.38 3.42 12.12
N ASP A 274 15.02 3.79 11.01
CA ASP A 274 14.40 3.77 9.68
C ASP A 274 14.19 2.32 9.19
N LEU A 275 15.01 1.38 9.68
CA LEU A 275 14.94 -0.04 9.33
C LEU A 275 14.06 -0.85 10.29
N ALA A 276 13.67 -0.31 11.45
CA ALA A 276 12.88 -1.03 12.44
C ALA A 276 11.53 -1.54 11.90
N PRO A 277 10.72 -0.76 11.15
CA PRO A 277 9.49 -1.27 10.54
C PRO A 277 9.76 -2.48 9.63
N SER A 278 10.81 -2.40 8.81
CA SER A 278 11.18 -3.45 7.86
C SER A 278 11.70 -4.70 8.57
N LEU A 279 12.47 -4.54 9.65
CA LEU A 279 12.94 -5.66 10.48
C LEU A 279 11.76 -6.46 11.06
N VAL A 280 10.78 -5.77 11.63
CA VAL A 280 9.59 -6.43 12.15
C VAL A 280 8.80 -7.07 11.01
N ALA A 281 8.56 -6.36 9.92
CA ALA A 281 7.79 -6.85 8.77
C ALA A 281 8.34 -8.16 8.19
N ARG A 282 9.66 -8.29 8.01
CA ARG A 282 10.29 -9.53 7.51
C ARG A 282 9.97 -10.77 8.37
N ASN A 283 9.59 -10.57 9.62
CA ASN A 283 9.38 -11.63 10.62
C ASN A 283 7.94 -11.67 11.17
N ALA A 284 7.05 -10.78 10.72
CA ALA A 284 5.72 -10.56 11.30
C ALA A 284 4.56 -11.25 10.56
N PHE A 285 4.85 -11.97 9.47
CA PHE A 285 3.82 -12.55 8.62
C PHE A 285 3.78 -14.08 8.66
N THR A 286 2.60 -14.61 8.35
CA THR A 286 2.32 -16.01 8.08
C THR A 286 1.25 -16.09 6.99
N THR A 287 0.94 -17.30 6.51
CA THR A 287 -0.12 -17.52 5.54
C THR A 287 -1.12 -18.54 6.04
N ARG A 288 -2.38 -18.39 5.62
CA ARG A 288 -3.43 -19.38 5.90
C ARG A 288 -4.54 -19.34 4.86
N PRO A 289 -5.25 -20.46 4.63
CA PRO A 289 -6.47 -20.46 3.84
C PRO A 289 -7.58 -19.69 4.57
N CYS A 290 -8.38 -18.95 3.80
CA CYS A 290 -9.45 -18.07 4.30
C CYS A 290 -10.73 -18.17 3.45
N LYS A 291 -11.81 -17.60 3.98
CA LYS A 291 -13.01 -17.25 3.21
C LYS A 291 -12.87 -15.83 2.72
N TRP A 292 -13.25 -15.60 1.47
CA TRP A 292 -13.10 -14.34 0.78
C TRP A 292 -14.46 -13.74 0.48
N ILE A 293 -14.58 -12.42 0.62
CA ILE A 293 -15.76 -11.62 0.22
C ILE A 293 -15.35 -10.60 -0.83
N PHE A 294 -16.18 -10.44 -1.86
CA PHE A 294 -15.95 -9.44 -2.89
C PHE A 294 -16.21 -8.03 -2.35
N VAL A 295 -15.32 -7.09 -2.67
CA VAL A 295 -15.47 -5.67 -2.33
C VAL A 295 -15.73 -4.89 -3.61
N GLU A 296 -16.94 -4.38 -3.77
CA GLU A 296 -17.37 -3.63 -4.96
C GLU A 296 -16.99 -2.14 -4.84
N GLN A 297 -16.43 -1.55 -5.91
CA GLN A 297 -16.32 -0.10 -6.06
C GLN A 297 -17.66 0.48 -6.51
N ILE A 298 -18.14 1.52 -5.80
CA ILE A 298 -19.31 2.29 -6.18
C ILE A 298 -18.83 3.45 -7.06
N HIS A 299 -18.87 3.24 -8.37
CA HIS A 299 -18.44 4.26 -9.32
C HIS A 299 -19.29 5.53 -9.21
N GLY A 300 -18.63 6.69 -9.16
CA GLY A 300 -19.27 8.01 -9.08
C GLY A 300 -19.48 8.55 -7.67
N GLU A 301 -19.24 7.74 -6.64
CA GLU A 301 -19.20 8.16 -5.24
C GLU A 301 -17.75 8.16 -4.76
N MET A 302 -17.23 9.33 -4.40
CA MET A 302 -15.83 9.49 -3.99
C MET A 302 -15.76 9.82 -2.50
N VAL A 303 -14.80 9.21 -1.81
CA VAL A 303 -14.50 9.41 -0.39
C VAL A 303 -13.02 9.73 -0.21
N SER A 304 -12.69 10.48 0.85
CA SER A 304 -11.30 10.67 1.28
C SER A 304 -10.96 9.59 2.31
N LEU A 305 -9.82 8.93 2.13
CA LEU A 305 -9.27 7.93 3.04
C LEU A 305 -7.95 8.40 3.71
N ASP A 306 -7.55 9.65 3.44
CA ASP A 306 -6.34 10.31 3.97
C ASP A 306 -6.54 10.89 5.35
N GLU A 307 -7.76 11.35 5.62
CA GLU A 307 -8.15 11.71 6.96
C GLU A 307 -8.26 10.38 7.69
N ASP A 308 -7.45 10.16 8.73
CA ASP A 308 -7.88 9.24 9.79
C ASP A 308 -9.36 9.58 10.00
N GLU A 309 -10.26 8.62 9.69
CA GLU A 309 -11.53 8.64 10.38
C GLU A 309 -11.04 8.77 11.80
N HIS A 310 -11.29 9.93 12.43
CA HIS A 310 -11.11 10.02 13.85
C HIS A 310 -11.98 8.86 14.31
N GLU A 311 -11.39 7.70 14.61
CA GLU A 311 -11.92 6.81 15.63
C GLU A 311 -12.28 7.82 16.69
N PRO A 312 -13.57 8.02 16.99
CA PRO A 312 -13.98 9.13 17.83
C PRO A 312 -13.12 9.03 19.08
N SER A 313 -12.11 9.90 19.15
CA SER A 313 -11.05 9.84 20.14
C SER A 313 -11.63 10.53 21.35
N SER A 314 -12.65 9.89 21.90
CA SER A 314 -13.40 10.30 23.04
C SER A 314 -14.45 9.23 23.20
N PHE A 315 -14.35 8.47 24.29
CA PHE A 315 -15.52 8.23 25.10
C PHE A 315 -16.38 9.52 25.04
N GLU A 316 -17.45 9.59 24.24
CA GLU A 316 -18.37 10.73 24.34
C GLU A 316 -18.98 10.59 25.73
N GLY A 317 -18.33 11.20 26.73
CA GLY A 317 -18.88 11.27 28.07
C GLY A 317 -20.28 11.90 27.97
N PRO A 318 -21.18 11.55 28.89
CA PRO A 318 -22.60 11.79 28.74
C PRO A 318 -22.90 13.25 28.37
N ARG A 319 -23.64 13.45 27.27
CA ARG A 319 -24.24 14.73 26.92
C ARG A 319 -25.54 14.89 27.68
N VAL A 320 -25.64 15.95 28.47
CA VAL A 320 -26.76 16.17 29.39
C VAL A 320 -27.46 17.47 29.01
N VAL A 321 -28.75 17.38 28.68
CA VAL A 321 -29.56 18.57 28.40
C VAL A 321 -29.78 19.33 29.70
N ALA A 322 -29.68 20.66 29.67
CA ALA A 322 -30.01 21.50 30.81
C ALA A 322 -31.41 21.19 31.37
N GLY A 323 -31.55 21.30 32.69
CA GLY A 323 -32.72 20.87 33.46
C GLY A 323 -32.69 19.40 33.88
N SER A 324 -31.78 18.58 33.33
CA SER A 324 -31.61 17.18 33.73
C SER A 324 -30.61 17.03 34.90
N PRO A 325 -30.78 16.02 35.77
CA PRO A 325 -29.79 15.70 36.79
C PRO A 325 -28.50 15.16 36.17
N CYS A 326 -27.36 15.57 36.71
CA CYS A 326 -26.04 15.12 36.30
C CYS A 326 -25.89 13.60 36.52
N PRO A 327 -25.52 12.80 35.50
CA PRO A 327 -25.46 11.35 35.61
C PRO A 327 -24.22 10.87 36.39
N THR A 328 -23.14 11.64 36.39
CA THR A 328 -21.88 11.27 37.04
C THR A 328 -21.13 12.52 37.49
N SER A 329 -20.65 12.54 38.74
CA SER A 329 -19.89 13.68 39.26
C SER A 329 -18.63 13.92 38.41
N GLY A 330 -18.38 15.16 38.02
CA GLY A 330 -17.19 15.51 37.25
C GLY A 330 -17.26 16.91 36.64
N TYR A 331 -16.22 17.28 35.89
CA TYR A 331 -16.23 18.53 35.12
C TYR A 331 -17.01 18.39 33.82
N TYR A 332 -17.86 19.37 33.57
CA TYR A 332 -18.60 19.52 32.33
C TYR A 332 -18.48 20.97 31.85
N PHE A 333 -18.62 21.16 30.54
CA PHE A 333 -18.71 22.48 29.92
C PHE A 333 -19.85 22.50 28.91
N THR A 334 -20.26 23.70 28.48
CA THR A 334 -21.23 23.87 27.41
C THR A 334 -20.76 24.91 26.38
N PRO A 335 -20.84 24.61 25.08
CA PRO A 335 -20.51 25.59 24.03
C PRO A 335 -21.42 26.81 24.02
N ALA A 336 -22.60 26.72 24.65
CA ALA A 336 -23.56 27.82 24.73
C ALA A 336 -23.02 29.05 25.48
N GLN A 337 -22.00 28.87 26.32
CA GLN A 337 -21.35 29.94 27.07
C GLN A 337 -19.83 29.71 27.17
N PRO A 338 -19.00 30.61 26.63
CA PRO A 338 -17.55 30.56 26.82
C PRO A 338 -17.17 30.59 28.32
N GLY A 339 -16.23 29.75 28.73
CA GLY A 339 -15.78 29.66 30.13
C GLY A 339 -16.79 28.98 31.07
N SER A 340 -17.75 28.22 30.55
CA SER A 340 -18.78 27.52 31.34
C SER A 340 -18.30 26.29 32.10
N ARG A 341 -17.04 25.87 31.91
CA ARG A 341 -16.46 24.68 32.56
C ARG A 341 -16.63 24.75 34.07
N ARG A 342 -17.34 23.77 34.64
CA ARG A 342 -17.52 23.65 36.09
C ARG A 342 -17.73 22.19 36.50
N MET A 343 -17.47 21.92 37.77
CA MET A 343 -17.72 20.61 38.36
C MET A 343 -19.19 20.48 38.78
N PHE A 344 -19.80 19.34 38.47
CA PHE A 344 -21.14 18.96 38.90
C PHE A 344 -21.07 17.73 39.78
N ALA A 345 -21.92 17.65 40.81
CA ALA A 345 -22.13 16.40 41.55
C ALA A 345 -23.18 15.53 40.86
N ALA A 346 -23.08 14.20 40.98
CA ALA A 346 -24.12 13.28 40.51
C ALA A 346 -25.46 13.63 41.16
N GLY A 347 -26.52 13.74 40.36
CA GLY A 347 -27.85 14.18 40.77
C GLY A 347 -28.07 15.70 40.79
N GLU A 348 -27.02 16.52 40.64
CA GLU A 348 -27.16 17.98 40.53
C GLU A 348 -27.86 18.38 39.23
N ILE A 349 -28.87 19.26 39.31
CA ILE A 349 -29.57 19.75 38.12
C ILE A 349 -28.65 20.68 37.33
N MET A 350 -28.39 20.33 36.08
CA MET A 350 -27.54 21.14 35.21
C MET A 350 -28.27 22.37 34.69
N PRO A 351 -27.77 23.60 34.90
CA PRO A 351 -28.54 24.81 34.61
C PRO A 351 -28.59 25.11 33.11
N GLU A 352 -29.64 25.79 32.69
CA GLU A 352 -29.70 26.41 31.38
C GLU A 352 -28.92 27.72 31.41
N VAL A 353 -27.94 27.86 30.51
CA VAL A 353 -27.17 29.08 30.34
C VAL A 353 -27.52 29.65 28.98
N GLY A 354 -28.42 30.63 28.96
CA GLY A 354 -28.94 31.19 27.72
C GLY A 354 -27.84 31.77 26.83
N GLY A 355 -28.04 31.63 25.51
CA GLY A 355 -27.18 32.18 24.45
C GLY A 355 -27.97 32.21 23.13
N ALA A 356 -27.48 32.96 22.13
CA ALA A 356 -28.19 33.13 20.85
C ALA A 356 -28.31 31.84 19.99
N TYR A 357 -27.80 30.71 20.48
CA TYR A 357 -27.68 29.44 19.77
C TYR A 357 -28.32 28.29 20.58
N GLY A 358 -29.63 28.11 20.45
CA GLY A 358 -30.33 26.87 20.79
C GLY A 358 -30.26 26.40 22.26
N ALA A 359 -30.65 25.15 22.50
CA ALA A 359 -30.73 24.53 23.83
C ALA A 359 -29.34 24.31 24.46
N THR A 360 -29.20 24.57 25.77
CA THR A 360 -27.96 24.30 26.51
C THR A 360 -27.75 22.79 26.68
N ILE A 361 -26.66 22.27 26.11
CA ILE A 361 -26.20 20.89 26.30
C ILE A 361 -24.85 20.92 27.01
N TRP A 362 -24.77 20.23 28.15
CA TRP A 362 -23.55 20.03 28.93
C TRP A 362 -22.82 18.80 28.45
N GLN A 363 -21.50 18.90 28.30
CA GLN A 363 -20.61 17.88 27.78
C GLN A 363 -19.55 17.56 28.83
N TRP A 364 -19.27 16.27 29.04
CA TRP A 364 -18.20 15.81 29.93
C TRP A 364 -16.85 16.35 29.46
N ASP A 365 -16.06 16.90 30.38
CA ASP A 365 -14.67 17.30 30.11
C ASP A 365 -13.73 16.13 30.40
N HIS A 366 -12.88 15.76 29.45
CA HIS A 366 -11.89 14.69 29.66
C HIS A 366 -10.83 15.07 30.70
N THR A 367 -10.62 16.37 30.92
CA THR A 367 -9.77 16.89 31.99
C THR A 367 -10.63 17.05 33.25
N GLN A 368 -10.52 16.09 34.18
CA GLN A 368 -11.20 16.13 35.48
C GLN A 368 -10.41 16.90 36.54
#